data_AF-A0A7K0CQ98-F1
#
_entry.id   AF-A0A7K0CQ98-F1
#
_cell.length_a   1.000
_cell.length_b   1.000
_cell.length_c   1.000
_cell.angle_alpha   90.00
_cell.angle_beta   90.00
_cell.angle_gamma   90.00
#
_symmetry.space_group_name_H-M   'P 1'
#
loop_
_entity.id
_entity.type
_entity.pdbx_description
1 polymer ?
#
loop_
_entity_poly.entity_id
_entity_poly.type
_entity_poly.pdbx_seq_one_letter_code
_entity_poly.pdbx_strand_id
1 'polypeptide(L)'
;MDVAIALLALMFVVFVVLGALAVVKTTRAVKRGVERTVADTRRSVTEASLKVRSAAQPGALGEIASLRLGLRTSIDSARTALTGAAPGDPAVQESLRLLDQLHAYGRALDSELRQLEREPDKARVAERMTDARQRTERIRHSADSLRWAVQDRTRHAQADGLDELQAQIDLEAGALRHWNSQTAGEAEASGASTPSSSAPREINGAQKLTQDAFQTLLSKIEKVRRDPA
;
A
#
# COMPACT_ATOMS: atom_id res chain seq x y z
N MET A 1 -22.34 27.06 -32.45
CA MET A 1 -22.39 26.37 -31.14
C MET A 1 -20.99 26.03 -30.62
N ASP A 2 -19.95 26.19 -31.45
CA ASP A 2 -18.56 25.82 -31.13
C ASP A 2 -17.87 26.75 -30.12
N VAL A 3 -18.18 28.04 -30.15
CA VAL A 3 -17.56 29.03 -29.25
C VAL A 3 -17.97 28.82 -27.78
N ALA A 4 -19.22 28.44 -27.54
CA ALA A 4 -19.71 28.15 -26.19
C ALA A 4 -19.06 26.89 -25.60
N ILE A 5 -18.87 25.86 -26.41
CA ILE A 5 -18.19 24.62 -26.02
C ILE A 5 -16.70 24.89 -25.76
N ALA A 6 -16.05 25.72 -26.58
CA ALA A 6 -14.66 26.11 -26.38
C ALA A 6 -14.44 26.88 -25.06
N LEU A 7 -15.34 27.80 -24.71
CA LEU A 7 -15.30 28.53 -23.43
C LEU A 7 -15.50 27.60 -22.23
N LEU A 8 -16.43 26.64 -22.34
CA LEU A 8 -16.69 25.67 -21.27
C LEU A 8 -15.50 24.73 -21.05
N ALA A 9 -14.89 24.26 -22.15
CA ALA A 9 -13.68 23.45 -22.10
C ALA A 9 -12.50 24.22 -21.49
N LEU A 10 -12.30 25.49 -21.86
CA LEU A 10 -11.25 26.32 -21.29
C LEU A 10 -11.44 26.54 -19.77
N MET A 11 -12.67 26.83 -19.32
CA MET A 11 -13.00 26.93 -17.89
C MET A 11 -12.74 25.62 -17.14
N PHE A 12 -13.10 24.49 -17.73
CA PHE A 12 -12.88 23.17 -17.15
C PHE A 12 -11.38 22.87 -16.99
N VAL A 13 -10.58 23.15 -18.02
CA VAL A 13 -9.12 22.98 -17.98
C VAL A 13 -8.50 23.88 -16.90
N VAL A 14 -8.93 25.15 -16.79
CA VAL A 14 -8.48 26.05 -15.72
C VAL A 14 -8.84 25.51 -14.35
N PHE A 15 -10.06 24.98 -14.16
CA PHE A 15 -10.49 24.37 -12.90
C PHE A 15 -9.68 23.11 -12.55
N VAL A 16 -9.38 22.27 -13.53
CA VAL A 16 -8.56 21.06 -13.36
C VAL A 16 -7.12 21.43 -12.99
N VAL A 17 -6.54 22.45 -13.62
CA VAL A 17 -5.19 22.94 -13.30
C VAL A 17 -5.14 23.56 -11.91
N LEU A 18 -6.14 24.36 -11.50
CA LEU A 18 -6.23 24.90 -10.14
C LEU A 18 -6.48 23.80 -9.10
N GLY A 19 -7.33 22.81 -9.42
CA GLY A 19 -7.60 21.66 -8.57
C GLY A 19 -6.36 20.80 -8.34
N ALA A 20 -5.59 20.54 -9.39
CA ALA A 20 -4.33 19.82 -9.30
C ALA A 20 -3.28 20.57 -8.46
N LEU A 21 -3.19 21.90 -8.58
CA LEU A 21 -2.29 22.72 -7.75
C LEU A 21 -2.70 22.73 -6.27
N ALA A 22 -3.99 22.64 -5.95
CA ALA A 22 -4.48 22.55 -4.58
C ALA A 22 -4.15 21.17 -3.94
N VAL A 23 -4.20 20.10 -4.72
CA VAL A 23 -3.90 18.73 -4.25
C VAL A 23 -2.39 18.48 -4.07
N VAL A 24 -1.54 19.12 -4.88
CA VAL A 24 -0.08 18.99 -4.76
C VAL A 24 0.50 19.89 -3.65
N LYS A 25 -0.14 21.02 -3.31
CA LYS A 25 0.33 21.89 -2.22
C LYS A 25 0.10 21.31 -0.82
N THR A 26 -0.89 20.44 -0.63
CA THR A 26 -1.15 19.81 0.68
C THR A 26 -0.26 18.59 0.94
N THR A 27 0.25 17.94 -0.12
CA THR A 27 1.16 16.78 0.02
C THR A 27 2.64 17.18 0.11
N ARG A 28 3.03 18.39 -0.30
CA ARG A 28 4.43 18.85 -0.24
C ARG A 28 4.83 19.54 1.07
N ALA A 29 3.87 19.85 1.96
CA ALA A 29 4.14 20.43 3.28
C ALA A 29 4.50 19.38 4.36
N VAL A 30 4.14 18.11 4.17
CA VAL A 30 4.44 17.05 5.16
C VAL A 30 5.86 16.47 5.00
N LYS A 31 6.52 16.68 3.85
CA LYS A 31 7.88 16.14 3.58
C LYS A 31 9.05 17.10 3.82
N ARG A 32 8.83 18.29 4.40
CA ARG A 32 9.91 19.28 4.67
C ARG A 32 9.88 19.94 6.05
N GLY A 33 9.28 19.28 7.05
CA GLY A 33 9.08 19.87 8.38
C GLY A 33 9.70 19.14 9.58
N VAL A 34 10.55 18.11 9.38
CA VAL A 34 11.04 17.27 10.51
C VAL A 34 12.56 17.20 10.63
N GLU A 35 13.36 17.58 9.62
CA GLU A 35 14.84 17.48 9.72
C GLU A 35 15.58 18.78 10.01
N ARG A 36 14.87 19.89 10.27
CA ARG A 36 15.50 21.10 10.78
C ARG A 36 14.71 21.59 11.97
N THR A 37 15.17 21.20 13.16
CA THR A 37 15.44 22.08 14.33
C THR A 37 15.57 21.19 15.58
N VAL A 38 16.67 20.45 15.71
CA VAL A 38 17.10 19.87 17.01
C VAL A 38 18.39 20.51 17.52
N ALA A 39 18.95 21.46 16.78
CA ALA A 39 20.11 22.21 17.22
C ALA A 39 19.77 23.70 17.22
N ASP A 40 18.99 24.15 18.22
CA ASP A 40 19.39 25.37 18.93
C ASP A 40 18.62 25.61 20.24
N THR A 41 19.30 26.29 21.16
CA THR A 41 18.74 27.06 22.27
C THR A 41 18.37 26.31 23.57
N ARG A 42 19.40 25.75 24.21
CA ARG A 42 19.51 25.93 25.67
C ARG A 42 19.72 27.42 25.95
N ARG A 43 18.95 27.97 26.91
CA ARG A 43 18.98 29.35 27.43
C ARG A 43 18.28 30.41 26.57
N SER A 44 16.99 30.57 26.84
CA SER A 44 16.28 31.84 27.09
C SER A 44 14.81 31.53 27.37
N VAL A 45 14.58 30.78 28.44
CA VAL A 45 13.23 30.52 28.99
C VAL A 45 13.19 31.19 30.33
N THR A 46 12.45 32.30 30.39
CA THR A 46 11.96 33.08 31.55
C THR A 46 12.00 34.52 31.03
N GLU A 47 10.97 35.17 30.51
CA GLU A 47 9.61 35.30 31.03
C GLU A 47 8.56 35.57 29.91
N ALA A 48 8.95 35.53 28.63
CA ALA A 48 8.02 35.78 27.52
C ALA A 48 7.23 34.53 27.04
N SER A 49 7.53 33.33 27.58
CA SER A 49 6.88 32.07 27.18
C SER A 49 5.50 31.84 27.82
N LEU A 50 5.14 32.59 28.87
CA LEU A 50 3.92 32.31 29.64
C LEU A 50 2.63 32.84 29.00
N LYS A 51 2.69 33.70 27.97
CA LYS A 51 1.48 34.28 27.35
C LYS A 51 1.30 34.01 25.86
N VAL A 52 2.33 33.52 25.18
CA VAL A 52 2.26 33.20 23.75
C VAL A 52 2.08 31.69 23.51
N ARG A 53 2.55 30.83 24.42
CA ARG A 53 2.41 29.37 24.26
C ARG A 53 1.00 28.84 24.53
N SER A 54 0.16 29.56 25.28
CA SER A 54 -1.25 29.18 25.49
C SER A 54 -2.14 29.41 24.27
N ALA A 55 -1.69 30.19 23.28
CA ALA A 55 -2.48 30.49 22.08
C ALA A 55 -2.22 29.51 20.92
N ALA A 56 -1.08 28.80 20.93
CA ALA A 56 -0.71 27.84 19.88
C ALA A 56 -0.84 26.37 20.31
N GLN A 57 -0.93 26.08 21.61
CA GLN A 57 -1.26 24.75 22.10
C GLN A 57 -2.78 24.61 22.17
N PRO A 58 -3.38 23.62 21.48
CA PRO A 58 -4.78 23.28 21.75
C PRO A 58 -4.87 23.00 23.25
N GLY A 59 -5.74 23.72 23.97
CA GLY A 59 -5.95 23.47 25.39
C GLY A 59 -6.39 22.02 25.63
N ALA A 60 -6.54 21.59 26.88
CA ALA A 60 -6.91 20.20 27.21
C ALA A 60 -8.11 19.66 26.40
N LEU A 61 -9.08 20.51 26.08
CA LEU A 61 -10.23 20.17 25.22
C LEU A 61 -9.85 19.94 23.74
N GLY A 62 -8.94 20.74 23.20
CA GLY A 62 -8.47 20.59 21.82
C GLY A 62 -7.58 19.35 21.65
N GLU A 63 -6.83 18.96 22.68
CA GLU A 63 -6.09 17.69 22.67
C GLU A 63 -7.04 16.49 22.69
N ILE A 64 -8.09 16.51 23.52
CA ILE A 64 -9.12 15.46 23.50
C ILE A 64 -9.77 15.37 22.11
N ALA A 65 -10.13 16.52 21.52
CA ALA A 65 -10.72 16.56 20.18
C ALA A 65 -9.79 15.99 19.10
N SER A 66 -8.48 16.28 19.18
CA SER A 66 -7.51 15.78 18.20
C SER A 66 -7.29 14.27 18.33
N LEU A 67 -7.24 13.73 19.55
CA LEU A 67 -7.17 12.29 19.79
C LEU A 67 -8.40 11.57 19.23
N ARG A 68 -9.60 12.10 19.50
CA ARG A 68 -10.85 11.54 18.99
C ARG A 68 -10.91 11.55 17.46
N LEU A 69 -10.51 12.68 16.85
CA LEU A 69 -10.47 12.79 15.38
C LEU A 69 -9.44 11.81 14.78
N GLY A 70 -8.25 11.72 15.37
CA GLY A 70 -7.19 10.82 14.90
C GLY A 70 -7.59 9.35 14.98
N LEU A 71 -8.20 8.95 16.11
CA LEU A 71 -8.73 7.61 16.32
C LEU A 71 -9.78 7.24 15.28
N ARG A 72 -10.79 8.11 15.09
CA ARG A 72 -11.85 7.91 14.09
C ARG A 72 -11.27 7.81 12.68
N THR A 73 -10.39 8.74 12.31
CA THR A 73 -9.81 8.79 10.96
C THR A 73 -9.02 7.52 10.65
N SER A 74 -8.20 7.03 11.58
CA SER A 74 -7.41 5.81 11.36
C SER A 74 -8.31 4.58 11.21
N ILE A 75 -9.31 4.39 12.09
CA ILE A 75 -10.25 3.27 12.00
C ILE A 75 -11.09 3.32 10.71
N ASP A 76 -11.63 4.49 10.36
CA ASP A 76 -12.43 4.66 9.13
C ASP A 76 -11.57 4.40 7.88
N SER A 77 -10.30 4.84 7.90
CA SER A 77 -9.36 4.58 6.80
C SER A 77 -8.99 3.09 6.66
N ALA A 78 -8.83 2.38 7.79
CA ALA A 78 -8.58 0.95 7.80
C ALA A 78 -9.79 0.17 7.30
N ARG A 79 -11.01 0.53 7.75
CA ARG A 79 -12.25 -0.09 7.29
C ARG A 79 -12.44 0.10 5.79
N THR A 80 -12.23 1.32 5.29
CA THR A 80 -12.33 1.62 3.86
C THR A 80 -11.37 0.75 3.03
N ALA A 81 -10.12 0.60 3.49
CA ALA A 81 -9.13 -0.23 2.81
C ALA A 81 -9.52 -1.72 2.83
N LEU A 82 -9.93 -2.25 3.99
CA LEU A 82 -10.33 -3.66 4.15
C LEU A 82 -11.58 -3.99 3.35
N THR A 83 -12.65 -3.20 3.45
CA THR A 83 -13.90 -3.46 2.71
C THR A 83 -13.69 -3.44 1.20
N GLY A 84 -12.80 -2.58 0.69
CA GLY A 84 -12.46 -2.55 -0.74
C GLY A 84 -11.74 -3.81 -1.22
N ALA A 85 -10.95 -4.46 -0.37
CA ALA A 85 -10.20 -5.68 -0.71
C ALA A 85 -10.92 -6.99 -0.34
N ALA A 86 -11.97 -6.92 0.48
CA ALA A 86 -12.65 -8.07 1.07
C ALA A 86 -13.31 -9.07 0.08
N PRO A 87 -13.87 -8.66 -1.08
CA PRO A 87 -14.51 -9.59 -2.01
C PRO A 87 -13.58 -10.61 -2.66
N GLY A 88 -12.26 -10.37 -2.66
CA GLY A 88 -11.27 -11.20 -3.35
C GLY A 88 -10.41 -12.08 -2.46
N ASP A 89 -10.47 -11.94 -1.12
CA ASP A 89 -9.51 -12.59 -0.23
C ASP A 89 -10.07 -12.96 1.17
N PRO A 90 -10.12 -14.27 1.53
CA PRO A 90 -10.54 -14.73 2.85
C PRO A 90 -9.69 -14.20 4.02
N ALA A 91 -8.39 -13.95 3.82
CA ALA A 91 -7.52 -13.41 4.88
C ALA A 91 -7.87 -11.95 5.21
N VAL A 92 -8.38 -11.20 4.23
CA VAL A 92 -8.88 -9.83 4.42
C VAL A 92 -10.17 -9.83 5.23
N GLN A 93 -11.04 -10.84 5.07
CA GLN A 93 -12.25 -11.00 5.89
C GLN A 93 -11.92 -11.22 7.37
N GLU A 94 -10.88 -12.03 7.66
CA GLU A 94 -10.44 -12.23 9.05
C GLU A 94 -9.87 -10.93 9.64
N SER A 95 -9.07 -10.21 8.87
CA SER A 95 -8.56 -8.89 9.25
C SER A 95 -9.68 -7.89 9.54
N LEU A 96 -10.82 -8.00 8.84
CA LEU A 96 -12.01 -7.17 9.07
C LEU A 96 -12.68 -7.50 10.41
N ARG A 97 -12.75 -8.79 10.81
CA ARG A 97 -13.21 -9.18 12.15
C ARG A 97 -12.31 -8.63 13.26
N LEU A 98 -10.98 -8.67 13.05
CA LEU A 98 -10.03 -8.06 13.98
C LEU A 98 -10.24 -6.55 14.09
N LEU A 99 -10.48 -5.86 12.97
CA LEU A 99 -10.80 -4.43 12.99
C LEU A 99 -12.12 -4.15 13.72
N ASP A 100 -13.14 -5.00 13.59
CA ASP A 100 -14.39 -4.84 14.33
C ASP A 100 -14.19 -4.94 15.84
N GLN A 101 -13.36 -5.88 16.28
CA GLN A 101 -12.97 -6.00 17.70
C GLN A 101 -12.18 -4.75 18.15
N LEU A 102 -11.23 -4.28 17.33
CA LEU A 102 -10.47 -3.06 17.59
C LEU A 102 -11.38 -1.82 17.69
N HIS A 103 -12.39 -1.74 16.83
CA HIS A 103 -13.34 -0.63 16.81
C HIS A 103 -14.20 -0.61 18.08
N ALA A 104 -14.55 -1.77 18.66
CA ALA A 104 -15.20 -1.82 19.96
C ALA A 104 -14.35 -1.18 21.07
N TYR A 105 -13.05 -1.50 21.11
CA TYR A 105 -12.11 -0.86 22.03
C TYR A 105 -11.95 0.64 21.75
N GLY A 106 -11.94 1.04 20.48
CA GLY A 106 -11.91 2.45 20.07
C GLY A 106 -13.13 3.24 20.54
N ARG A 107 -14.35 2.67 20.46
CA ARG A 107 -15.58 3.31 20.96
C ARG A 107 -15.59 3.45 22.48
N ALA A 108 -15.09 2.44 23.19
CA ALA A 108 -14.94 2.53 24.64
C ALA A 108 -13.99 3.69 25.01
N LEU A 109 -12.87 3.83 24.31
CA LEU A 109 -11.92 4.93 24.53
C LEU A 109 -12.50 6.31 24.14
N ASP A 110 -13.27 6.42 23.05
CA ASP A 110 -13.98 7.68 22.72
C ASP A 110 -14.96 8.09 23.82
N SER A 111 -15.65 7.12 24.44
CA SER A 111 -16.55 7.40 25.56
C SER A 111 -15.81 7.90 26.81
N GLU A 112 -14.64 7.31 27.09
CA GLU A 112 -13.75 7.74 28.18
C GLU A 112 -13.22 9.17 27.94
N LEU A 113 -12.77 9.47 26.71
CA LEU A 113 -12.32 10.80 26.32
C LEU A 113 -13.44 11.85 26.46
N ARG A 114 -14.68 11.52 26.11
CA ARG A 114 -15.85 12.39 26.33
C ARG A 114 -16.18 12.58 27.80
N GLN A 115 -15.88 11.61 28.66
CA GLN A 115 -16.05 11.77 30.10
C GLN A 115 -14.99 12.71 30.67
N LEU A 116 -13.73 12.59 30.23
CA LEU A 116 -12.65 13.51 30.60
C LEU A 116 -12.91 14.95 30.14
N GLU A 117 -13.59 15.14 29.02
CA GLU A 117 -13.99 16.46 28.51
C GLU A 117 -14.91 17.22 29.50
N ARG A 118 -15.73 16.51 30.27
CA ARG A 118 -16.69 17.08 31.23
C ARG A 118 -16.13 17.22 32.65
N GLU A 119 -14.93 16.71 32.91
CA GLU A 119 -14.33 16.72 34.25
C GLU A 119 -13.83 18.14 34.59
N PRO A 120 -14.31 18.74 35.70
CA PRO A 120 -13.90 20.09 36.11
C PRO A 120 -12.46 20.12 36.66
N ASP A 121 -12.00 19.04 37.29
CA ASP A 121 -10.66 18.94 37.88
C ASP A 121 -9.58 18.73 36.82
N LYS A 122 -8.80 19.78 36.55
CA LYS A 122 -7.74 19.77 35.53
C LYS A 122 -6.55 18.90 35.90
N ALA A 123 -6.26 18.70 37.18
CA ALA A 123 -5.15 17.85 37.60
C ALA A 123 -5.48 16.37 37.30
N ARG A 124 -6.70 15.94 37.63
CA ARG A 124 -7.19 14.58 37.32
C ARG A 124 -7.29 14.32 35.82
N VAL A 125 -7.70 15.32 35.04
CA VAL A 125 -7.71 15.22 33.56
C VAL A 125 -6.30 15.01 33.02
N ALA A 126 -5.31 15.78 33.49
CA ALA A 126 -3.93 15.68 32.99
C ALA A 126 -3.30 14.30 33.28
N GLU A 127 -3.55 13.74 34.46
CA GLU A 127 -3.09 12.41 34.84
C GLU A 127 -3.67 11.32 33.92
N ARG A 128 -5.00 11.28 33.76
CA ARG A 128 -5.67 10.29 32.91
C ARG A 128 -5.42 10.49 31.43
N MET A 129 -5.15 11.71 30.99
CA MET A 129 -4.89 11.99 29.59
C MET A 129 -3.62 11.31 29.07
N THR A 130 -2.61 11.12 29.93
CA THR A 130 -1.38 10.44 29.51
C THR A 130 -1.64 8.97 29.16
N ASP A 131 -2.43 8.26 29.97
CA ASP A 131 -2.83 6.87 29.69
C ASP A 131 -3.76 6.79 28.46
N ALA A 132 -4.78 7.66 28.40
CA ALA A 132 -5.70 7.70 27.26
C ALA A 132 -4.98 7.97 25.93
N ARG A 133 -3.94 8.82 25.94
CA ARG A 133 -3.07 9.08 24.78
C ARG A 133 -2.32 7.83 24.34
N GLN A 134 -1.70 7.10 25.27
CA GLN A 134 -0.96 5.87 24.95
C GLN A 134 -1.89 4.80 24.38
N ARG A 135 -3.07 4.62 24.98
CA ARG A 135 -4.08 3.66 24.49
C ARG A 135 -4.60 4.05 23.11
N THR A 136 -4.83 5.34 22.86
CA THR A 136 -5.23 5.86 21.54
C THR A 136 -4.17 5.56 20.49
N GLU A 137 -2.89 5.81 20.81
CA GLU A 137 -1.80 5.57 19.89
C GLU A 137 -1.67 4.09 19.53
N ARG A 138 -1.80 3.20 20.52
CA ARG A 138 -1.77 1.75 20.28
C ARG A 138 -2.88 1.30 19.32
N ILE A 139 -4.11 1.78 19.53
CA ILE A 139 -5.24 1.44 18.66
C ILE A 139 -5.01 2.00 17.24
N ARG A 140 -4.57 3.25 17.14
CA ARG A 140 -4.25 3.89 15.86
C ARG A 140 -3.18 3.13 15.10
N HIS A 141 -2.10 2.77 15.78
CA HIS A 141 -1.02 1.99 15.19
C HIS A 141 -1.52 0.65 14.67
N SER A 142 -2.32 -0.09 15.45
CA SER A 142 -2.91 -1.36 14.99
C SER A 142 -3.81 -1.19 13.76
N ALA A 143 -4.66 -0.16 13.72
CA ALA A 143 -5.51 0.13 12.57
C ALA A 143 -4.67 0.52 11.33
N ASP A 144 -3.64 1.34 11.50
CA ASP A 144 -2.73 1.73 10.43
C ASP A 144 -1.93 0.53 9.91
N SER A 145 -1.51 -0.40 10.78
CA SER A 145 -0.85 -1.65 10.38
C SER A 145 -1.76 -2.52 9.51
N LEU A 146 -3.04 -2.68 9.88
CA LEU A 146 -4.01 -3.41 9.06
C LEU A 146 -4.20 -2.75 7.69
N ARG A 147 -4.33 -1.41 7.66
CA ARG A 147 -4.45 -0.65 6.42
C ARG A 147 -3.23 -0.84 5.52
N TRP A 148 -2.01 -0.76 6.08
CA TRP A 148 -0.77 -0.97 5.31
C TRP A 148 -0.67 -2.39 4.78
N ALA A 149 -0.96 -3.41 5.58
CA ALA A 149 -0.90 -4.80 5.17
C ALA A 149 -1.84 -5.10 3.98
N VAL A 150 -3.06 -4.57 4.01
CA VAL A 150 -4.02 -4.75 2.90
C VAL A 150 -3.57 -4.00 1.66
N GLN A 151 -3.12 -2.75 1.79
CA GLN A 151 -2.65 -1.98 0.64
C GLN A 151 -1.44 -2.63 -0.02
N ASP A 152 -0.51 -3.16 0.78
CA ASP A 152 0.65 -3.87 0.29
C ASP A 152 0.22 -5.12 -0.50
N ARG A 153 -0.69 -5.91 0.06
CA ARG A 153 -1.24 -7.09 -0.61
C ARG A 153 -1.95 -6.77 -1.92
N THR A 154 -2.76 -5.71 -1.95
CA THR A 154 -3.44 -5.25 -3.17
C THR A 154 -2.46 -4.81 -4.24
N ARG A 155 -1.34 -4.17 -3.87
CA ARG A 155 -0.29 -3.80 -4.83
C ARG A 155 0.39 -5.02 -5.43
N HIS A 156 0.74 -6.01 -4.61
CA HIS A 156 1.36 -7.25 -5.09
C HIS A 156 0.41 -8.02 -6.01
N ALA A 157 -0.87 -8.18 -5.62
CA ALA A 157 -1.86 -8.85 -6.46
C ALA A 157 -2.08 -8.15 -7.83
N GLN A 158 -1.99 -6.81 -7.88
CA GLN A 158 -2.06 -6.06 -9.14
C GLN A 158 -0.79 -6.22 -9.99
N ALA A 159 0.38 -6.27 -9.36
CA ALA A 159 1.65 -6.50 -10.06
C ALA A 159 1.67 -7.91 -10.67
N ASP A 160 1.35 -8.94 -9.88
CA ASP A 160 1.30 -10.33 -10.34
C ASP A 160 0.28 -10.51 -11.48
N GLY A 161 -0.89 -9.87 -11.36
CA GLY A 161 -1.91 -9.90 -12.42
C GLY A 161 -1.49 -9.19 -13.72
N LEU A 162 -0.67 -8.14 -13.62
CA LEU A 162 -0.10 -7.47 -14.79
C LEU A 162 0.98 -8.32 -15.46
N ASP A 163 1.84 -8.97 -14.68
CA ASP A 163 2.88 -9.86 -15.18
C ASP A 163 2.28 -11.07 -15.91
N GLU A 164 1.21 -11.68 -15.35
CA GLU A 164 0.47 -12.76 -16.01
C GLU A 164 -0.18 -12.29 -17.31
N LEU A 165 -0.81 -11.11 -17.29
CA LEU A 165 -1.41 -10.52 -18.49
C LEU A 165 -0.34 -10.25 -19.57
N GLN A 166 0.82 -9.72 -19.17
CA GLN A 166 1.94 -9.46 -20.06
C GLN A 166 2.44 -10.78 -20.69
N ALA A 167 2.60 -11.84 -19.89
CA ALA A 167 3.01 -13.16 -20.39
C ALA A 167 2.01 -13.73 -21.41
N GLN A 168 0.70 -13.59 -21.14
CA GLN A 168 -0.36 -14.00 -22.07
C GLN A 168 -0.31 -13.19 -23.38
N ILE A 169 -0.14 -11.86 -23.29
CA ILE A 169 -0.01 -10.99 -24.46
C ILE A 169 1.22 -11.37 -25.30
N ASP A 170 2.36 -11.66 -24.66
CA ASP A 170 3.58 -12.05 -25.38
C ASP A 170 3.41 -13.39 -26.11
N LEU A 171 2.71 -14.35 -25.48
CA LEU A 171 2.36 -15.62 -26.10
C LEU A 171 1.45 -15.41 -27.32
N GLU A 172 0.37 -14.63 -27.18
CA GLU A 172 -0.57 -14.35 -28.27
C GLU A 172 0.08 -13.55 -29.40
N ALA A 173 0.88 -12.53 -29.09
CA ALA A 173 1.64 -11.78 -30.08
C ALA A 173 2.69 -12.64 -30.79
N GLY A 174 3.30 -13.59 -30.08
CA GLY A 174 4.19 -14.61 -30.65
C GLY A 174 3.46 -15.50 -31.67
N ALA A 175 2.26 -15.97 -31.33
CA ALA A 175 1.42 -16.77 -32.22
C ALA A 175 1.07 -16.01 -33.51
N LEU A 176 0.68 -14.74 -33.41
CA LEU A 176 0.37 -13.90 -34.57
C LEU A 176 1.59 -13.70 -35.49
N ARG A 177 2.80 -13.51 -34.94
CA ARG A 177 4.04 -13.41 -35.73
C ARG A 177 4.39 -14.73 -36.42
N HIS A 178 4.21 -15.85 -35.73
CA HIS A 178 4.54 -17.16 -36.29
C HIS A 178 3.63 -17.55 -37.47
N TRP A 179 2.37 -17.09 -37.46
CA TRP A 179 1.46 -17.26 -38.59
C TRP A 179 1.92 -16.47 -39.82
N ASN A 180 2.39 -15.23 -39.64
CA ASN A 180 2.93 -14.42 -40.73
C ASN A 180 4.26 -14.96 -41.29
N SER A 181 5.08 -15.63 -40.47
CA SER A 181 6.30 -16.29 -40.94
C SER A 181 6.04 -17.59 -41.70
N GLN A 182 4.96 -18.32 -41.40
CA GLN A 182 4.59 -19.53 -42.16
C GLN A 182 4.07 -19.17 -43.56
N THR A 183 3.29 -18.10 -43.71
CA THR A 183 2.88 -17.60 -45.05
C THR A 183 4.05 -17.02 -45.85
N ALA A 184 5.03 -16.37 -45.20
CA ALA A 184 6.26 -15.92 -45.86
C ALA A 184 7.19 -17.08 -46.25
N GLY A 185 7.30 -18.10 -45.38
CA GLY A 185 8.09 -19.31 -45.64
C GLY A 185 7.50 -20.21 -46.73
N GLU A 186 6.18 -20.30 -46.86
CA GLU A 186 5.52 -21.01 -47.97
C GLU A 186 5.70 -20.27 -49.31
N ALA A 187 5.74 -18.92 -49.28
CA ALA A 187 6.01 -18.10 -50.46
C ALA A 187 7.48 -18.18 -50.92
N GLU A 188 8.44 -18.36 -50.01
CA GLU A 188 9.85 -18.63 -50.35
C GLU A 188 10.11 -20.11 -50.72
N ALA A 189 9.36 -21.07 -50.15
CA ALA A 189 9.49 -22.50 -50.49
C ALA A 189 8.97 -22.85 -51.90
N SER A 190 8.10 -22.03 -52.49
CA SER A 190 7.73 -22.14 -53.91
C SER A 190 8.78 -21.55 -54.87
N GLY A 191 9.91 -21.04 -54.37
CA GLY A 191 10.89 -20.28 -55.17
C GLY A 191 12.38 -20.65 -54.99
N ALA A 192 12.77 -21.60 -54.13
CA ALA A 192 14.21 -21.85 -53.93
C ALA A 192 14.57 -23.29 -53.57
N SER A 193 14.92 -24.07 -54.59
CA SER A 193 15.81 -25.22 -54.46
C SER A 193 17.22 -24.73 -54.09
N THR A 194 17.78 -25.11 -52.94
CA THR A 194 19.21 -25.44 -52.71
C THR A 194 19.40 -25.97 -51.28
N PRO A 195 20.08 -27.11 -51.05
CA PRO A 195 20.41 -27.59 -49.72
C PRO A 195 21.73 -26.99 -49.25
N SER A 196 21.80 -26.46 -48.03
CA SER A 196 23.07 -26.17 -47.38
C SER A 196 23.10 -26.74 -45.97
N SER A 197 23.99 -27.72 -45.82
CA SER A 197 24.39 -28.38 -44.58
C SER A 197 25.06 -27.39 -43.63
N SER A 198 24.61 -27.32 -42.38
CA SER A 198 25.50 -27.11 -41.23
C SER A 198 24.80 -27.53 -39.93
N ALA A 199 25.32 -28.59 -39.31
CA ALA A 199 25.03 -28.96 -37.93
C ALA A 199 25.61 -27.91 -36.96
N PRO A 200 25.07 -27.84 -35.73
CA PRO A 200 25.92 -28.18 -34.58
C PRO A 200 25.21 -29.10 -33.58
N ARG A 201 25.93 -30.15 -33.17
CA ARG A 201 25.48 -31.17 -32.23
C ARG A 201 26.13 -30.90 -30.87
N GLU A 202 25.45 -30.18 -29.97
CA GLU A 202 25.94 -30.02 -28.57
C GLU A 202 24.86 -29.78 -27.49
N ILE A 203 23.62 -30.26 -27.68
CA ILE A 203 22.54 -30.06 -26.68
C ILE A 203 22.29 -31.31 -25.79
N ASN A 204 22.96 -32.45 -26.08
CA ASN A 204 22.68 -33.72 -25.38
C ASN A 204 23.35 -33.84 -24.00
N GLY A 205 24.41 -33.08 -23.71
CA GLY A 205 25.14 -33.18 -22.44
C GLY A 205 24.41 -32.52 -21.26
N ALA A 206 23.85 -31.33 -21.47
CA ALA A 206 23.14 -30.57 -20.44
C ALA A 206 21.82 -31.25 -20.01
N GLN A 207 21.17 -31.93 -20.95
CA GLN A 207 19.92 -32.65 -20.69
C GLN A 207 20.16 -33.97 -19.92
N LYS A 208 21.30 -34.63 -20.14
CA LYS A 208 21.71 -35.80 -19.35
C LYS A 208 22.05 -35.44 -17.90
N LEU A 209 22.76 -34.34 -17.69
CA LEU A 209 23.14 -33.83 -16.36
C LEU A 209 21.91 -33.43 -15.51
N THR A 210 20.92 -32.81 -16.13
CA THR A 210 19.66 -32.46 -15.45
C THR A 210 18.82 -33.70 -15.13
N GLN A 211 18.82 -34.71 -16.00
CA GLN A 211 18.13 -35.97 -15.76
C GLN A 211 18.77 -36.79 -14.62
N ASP A 212 20.11 -36.85 -14.53
CA ASP A 212 20.83 -37.53 -13.45
C ASP A 212 20.64 -36.82 -12.10
N ALA A 213 20.66 -35.48 -12.09
CA ALA A 213 20.41 -34.69 -10.88
C ALA A 213 18.98 -34.92 -10.35
N PHE A 214 18.00 -35.01 -11.25
CA PHE A 214 16.61 -35.27 -10.90
C PHE A 214 16.40 -36.68 -10.33
N GLN A 215 17.02 -37.70 -10.94
CA GLN A 215 16.98 -39.08 -10.44
C GLN A 215 17.65 -39.21 -9.05
N THR A 216 18.72 -38.45 -8.82
CA THR A 216 19.40 -38.42 -7.52
C THR A 216 18.52 -37.78 -6.43
N LEU A 217 17.71 -36.79 -6.76
CA LEU A 217 16.76 -36.19 -5.81
C LEU A 217 15.59 -37.12 -5.48
N LEU A 218 15.03 -37.80 -6.49
CA LEU A 218 13.93 -38.74 -6.27
C LEU A 218 14.35 -39.91 -5.38
N SER A 219 15.54 -40.48 -5.59
CA SER A 219 16.05 -41.56 -4.73
C SER A 219 16.29 -41.11 -3.28
N LYS A 220 16.71 -39.85 -3.06
CA LYS A 220 16.84 -39.26 -1.72
C LYS A 220 15.49 -39.08 -1.02
N ILE A 221 14.48 -38.60 -1.74
CA ILE A 221 13.13 -38.41 -1.20
C ILE A 221 12.49 -39.77 -0.85
N GLU A 222 12.66 -40.78 -1.70
CA GLU A 222 12.13 -42.12 -1.44
C GLU A 222 12.84 -42.78 -0.24
N LYS A 223 14.15 -42.54 -0.08
CA LYS A 223 14.91 -43.05 1.07
C LYS A 223 14.48 -42.40 2.39
N VAL A 224 14.21 -41.10 2.40
CA VAL A 224 13.67 -40.39 3.58
C VAL A 224 12.26 -40.86 3.93
N ARG A 225 11.46 -41.31 2.95
CA ARG A 225 10.12 -41.85 3.18
C ARG A 225 10.11 -43.26 3.78
N ARG A 226 11.18 -44.04 3.57
CA ARG A 226 11.24 -45.45 3.98
C ARG A 226 11.77 -45.66 5.41
N ASP A 227 12.53 -44.70 5.94
CA ASP A 227 12.97 -44.68 7.34
C ASP A 227 12.45 -43.42 8.06
N PRO A 228 11.22 -43.45 8.62
CA PRO A 228 10.80 -42.45 9.59
C PRO A 228 11.47 -42.78 10.92
N ALA A 229 12.61 -42.15 11.19
CA ALA A 229 13.16 -42.08 12.54
C ALA A 229 12.23 -41.27 13.46
#